data_AF-A0A6P0VZE0-F1
#
_entry.id   AF-A0A6P0VZE0-F1
#
_cell.length_a   1.000
_cell.length_b   1.000
_cell.length_c   1.000
_cell.angle_alpha   90.00
_cell.angle_beta   90.00
_cell.angle_gamma   90.00
#
_symmetry.space_group_name_H-M   'P 1'
#
loop_
_entity.id
_entity.type
_entity.pdbx_description
1 polymer ?
#
loop_
_entity_poly.entity_id
_entity_poly.type
_entity_poly.pdbx_seq_one_letter_code
_entity_poly.pdbx_strand_id
1 'polypeptide(L)'
;REDGLCPPNGAAIDINTCAIQQGPLVPGEAELSAVWQDPDFDSNQHAFYYARVIENPTCRWSTYDAITVGVYPSTEVPPFIRERAWSSPIWYNPLENTGESLPIEPVENVSQEDFWDTIIQQVEEHYSTK
;
A
#
# COMPACT_ATOMS: atom_id res chain seq x y z
N ARG A 1 15.80 1.66 7.55
CA ARG A 1 15.83 3.14 7.64
C ARG A 1 14.58 3.53 8.41
N GLU A 2 14.74 4.21 9.54
CA GLU A 2 13.69 4.43 10.56
C GLU A 2 12.54 5.35 10.13
N ASP A 3 12.63 6.02 8.99
CA ASP A 3 11.63 6.99 8.51
C ASP A 3 10.59 6.40 7.55
N GLY A 4 10.74 5.14 7.13
CA GLY A 4 9.82 4.49 6.19
C GLY A 4 9.78 5.15 4.79
N LEU A 5 10.71 6.07 4.50
CA LEU A 5 10.82 6.79 3.25
C LEU A 5 11.61 6.00 2.22
N CYS A 6 11.14 6.01 0.97
CA CYS A 6 11.91 5.52 -0.16
C CYS A 6 12.78 6.65 -0.71
N PRO A 7 14.13 6.54 -0.66
CA PRO A 7 15.00 7.55 -1.27
C PRO A 7 14.79 7.61 -2.79
N PRO A 8 15.06 8.76 -3.42
CA PRO A 8 15.02 8.87 -4.89
C PRO A 8 15.95 7.83 -5.52
N ASN A 9 15.45 7.08 -6.51
CA ASN A 9 16.21 6.09 -7.26
C ASN A 9 16.99 6.69 -8.46
N GLY A 10 16.87 8.01 -8.68
CA GLY A 10 17.52 8.72 -9.79
C GLY A 10 16.77 8.69 -11.12
N ALA A 11 15.57 8.10 -11.18
CA ALA A 11 14.78 8.06 -12.42
C ALA A 11 14.32 9.46 -12.85
N ALA A 12 14.47 9.76 -14.13
CA ALA A 12 14.04 11.03 -14.73
C ALA A 12 13.43 10.82 -16.12
N ILE A 13 12.70 11.83 -16.58
CA ILE A 13 12.06 11.89 -17.90
C ILE A 13 12.48 13.19 -18.58
N ASP A 14 12.65 13.17 -19.90
CA ASP A 14 12.73 14.39 -20.69
C ASP A 14 11.35 15.06 -20.82
N ILE A 15 11.22 16.27 -20.29
CA ILE A 15 9.97 17.05 -20.32
C ILE A 15 9.49 17.38 -21.74
N ASN A 16 10.38 17.43 -22.73
CA ASN A 16 10.04 17.85 -24.09
C ASN A 16 9.57 16.69 -24.96
N THR A 17 9.92 15.46 -24.59
CA THR A 17 9.65 14.26 -25.40
C THR A 17 8.87 13.18 -24.64
N CYS A 18 8.77 13.31 -23.31
CA CYS A 18 8.27 12.27 -22.42
C CYS A 18 9.04 10.95 -22.49
N ALA A 19 10.26 10.97 -23.04
CA ALA A 19 11.11 9.78 -23.11
C ALA A 19 11.70 9.46 -21.72
N ILE A 20 11.56 8.20 -21.30
CA ILE A 20 12.27 7.66 -20.14
C ILE A 20 13.76 7.51 -20.48
N GLN A 21 14.62 7.63 -19.47
CA GLN A 21 16.05 7.32 -19.61
C GLN A 21 16.23 5.92 -20.24
N GLN A 22 17.24 5.80 -21.11
CA GLN A 22 17.58 4.55 -21.80
C GLN A 22 19.00 4.09 -21.42
N GLY A 23 19.24 2.79 -21.51
CA GLY A 23 20.57 2.18 -21.34
C GLY A 23 20.73 1.36 -20.06
N PRO A 24 21.96 0.88 -19.80
CA PRO A 24 22.23 -0.10 -18.73
C PRO A 24 22.19 0.49 -17.31
N LEU A 25 22.04 1.81 -17.17
CA LEU A 25 22.01 2.53 -15.89
C LEU A 25 20.62 3.10 -15.58
N VAL A 26 19.58 2.67 -16.29
CA VAL A 26 18.21 3.11 -16.05
C VAL A 26 17.73 2.53 -14.72
N PRO A 27 17.24 3.35 -13.77
CA PRO A 27 16.70 2.86 -12.52
C PRO A 27 15.36 2.13 -12.71
N GLY A 28 15.09 1.10 -11.92
CA GLY A 28 13.84 0.34 -11.96
C GLY A 28 13.90 -0.88 -12.87
N GLU A 29 12.80 -1.64 -12.92
CA GLU A 29 12.72 -2.89 -13.67
C GLU A 29 11.27 -3.13 -14.13
N ALA A 30 11.09 -3.88 -15.22
CA ALA A 30 9.76 -4.25 -15.71
C ALA A 30 9.04 -5.25 -14.78
N GLU A 31 9.80 -6.02 -14.01
CA GLU A 31 9.32 -6.97 -13.01
C GLU A 31 10.15 -6.81 -11.75
N LEU A 32 9.51 -6.81 -10.59
CA LEU A 32 10.19 -6.79 -9.30
C LEU A 32 9.80 -8.05 -8.54
N SER A 33 10.81 -8.78 -8.07
CA SER A 33 10.63 -9.96 -7.24
C SER A 33 11.62 -9.93 -6.08
N ALA A 34 11.13 -10.23 -4.89
CA ALA A 34 11.93 -10.28 -3.68
C ALA A 34 11.33 -11.28 -2.68
N VAL A 35 12.19 -11.89 -1.87
CA VAL A 35 11.80 -12.62 -0.67
C VAL A 35 12.17 -11.76 0.53
N TRP A 36 11.21 -11.52 1.42
CA TRP A 36 11.42 -10.73 2.62
C TRP A 36 11.03 -11.54 3.85
N GLN A 37 11.81 -11.37 4.92
CA GLN A 37 11.57 -11.95 6.23
C GLN A 37 11.49 -10.81 7.25
N ASP A 38 10.46 -10.85 8.08
CA ASP A 38 10.26 -9.91 9.18
C ASP A 38 11.12 -10.34 10.39
N PRO A 39 12.21 -9.61 10.72
CA PRO A 39 13.10 -9.99 11.81
C PRO A 39 12.46 -9.82 13.19
N ASP A 40 11.41 -9.01 13.30
CA ASP A 40 10.72 -8.68 14.53
C ASP A 40 9.38 -9.43 14.66
N PHE A 41 9.15 -10.45 13.81
CA PHE A 41 7.93 -11.24 13.80
C PHE A 41 7.70 -11.98 15.13
N ASP A 42 6.52 -11.78 15.71
CA ASP A 42 6.02 -12.53 16.86
C ASP A 42 4.79 -13.35 16.45
N SER A 43 4.92 -14.67 16.51
CA SER A 43 3.86 -15.61 16.12
C SER A 43 2.61 -15.54 16.99
N ASN A 44 2.67 -14.89 18.15
CA ASN A 44 1.56 -14.73 19.07
C ASN A 44 0.77 -13.43 18.82
N GLN A 45 1.19 -12.61 17.86
CA GLN A 45 0.55 -11.34 17.54
C GLN A 45 -0.15 -11.41 16.19
N HIS A 46 -1.30 -10.76 16.08
CA HIS A 46 -1.93 -10.54 14.78
C HIS A 46 -1.03 -9.65 13.92
N ALA A 47 -0.84 -10.03 12.66
CA ALA A 47 -0.06 -9.27 11.71
C ALA A 47 -0.73 -9.24 10.34
N PHE A 48 -0.34 -8.30 9.49
CA PHE A 48 -0.72 -8.30 8.09
C PHE A 48 0.42 -7.79 7.23
N TYR A 49 0.55 -8.34 6.04
CA TYR A 49 1.63 -8.03 5.11
C TYR A 49 1.07 -7.66 3.75
N TYR A 50 1.62 -6.61 3.15
CA TYR A 50 1.30 -6.22 1.78
C TYR A 50 2.56 -5.68 1.11
N ALA A 51 2.64 -5.84 -0.21
CA ALA A 51 3.67 -5.22 -1.01
C ALA A 51 3.19 -3.84 -1.49
N ARG A 52 4.10 -2.87 -1.53
CA ARG A 52 3.88 -1.57 -2.17
C ARG A 52 4.98 -1.33 -3.20
N VAL A 53 4.58 -0.84 -4.37
CA VAL A 53 5.50 -0.44 -5.45
C VAL A 53 5.22 1.00 -5.85
N ILE A 54 6.28 1.72 -6.22
CA ILE A 54 6.22 3.11 -6.69
C ILE A 54 6.79 3.11 -8.09
N GLU A 55 6.01 3.59 -9.05
CA GLU A 55 6.45 3.73 -10.42
C GLU A 55 7.53 4.81 -10.55
N ASN A 56 8.43 4.63 -11.51
CA ASN A 56 9.24 5.74 -12.00
C ASN A 56 8.32 6.87 -12.50
N PRO A 57 8.79 8.14 -12.46
CA PRO A 57 8.00 9.24 -13.00
C PRO A 57 7.53 8.94 -14.44
N THR A 58 6.29 9.29 -14.73
CA THR A 58 5.70 9.32 -16.08
C THR A 58 5.14 10.71 -16.39
N CYS A 59 5.04 11.08 -17.67
CA CYS A 59 4.38 12.32 -18.06
C CYS A 59 2.89 12.28 -17.77
N ARG A 60 2.34 13.41 -17.31
CA ARG A 60 0.89 13.59 -17.26
C ARG A 60 0.30 13.77 -18.66
N TRP A 61 -0.99 13.47 -18.79
CA TRP A 61 -1.75 13.70 -20.02
C TRP A 61 -1.58 15.14 -20.55
N SER A 62 -1.60 16.15 -19.66
CA SER A 62 -1.43 17.56 -20.02
C SER A 62 -0.07 17.88 -20.64
N THR A 63 0.96 17.11 -20.27
CA THR A 63 2.31 17.24 -20.84
C THR A 63 2.37 16.61 -22.23
N TYR A 64 1.75 15.43 -22.39
CA TYR A 64 1.60 14.82 -23.72
C TYR A 64 0.83 15.73 -24.68
N ASP A 65 -0.24 16.35 -24.22
CA ASP A 65 -1.03 17.29 -25.00
C ASP A 65 -0.23 18.52 -25.42
N ALA A 66 0.50 19.13 -24.47
CA ALA A 66 1.35 20.28 -24.75
C ALA A 66 2.39 19.96 -25.83
N ILE A 67 3.07 18.81 -25.72
CA ILE A 67 4.03 18.33 -26.72
C ILE A 67 3.35 18.13 -28.08
N THR A 68 2.16 17.53 -28.09
CA THR A 68 1.41 17.25 -29.32
C THR A 68 1.04 18.52 -30.08
N VAL A 69 0.66 19.59 -29.37
CA VAL A 69 0.34 20.89 -29.99
C VAL A 69 1.55 21.82 -30.14
N GLY A 70 2.75 21.36 -29.78
CA GLY A 70 4.00 22.09 -29.94
C GLY A 70 4.19 23.27 -28.98
N VAL A 71 3.57 23.23 -27.80
CA VAL A 71 3.73 24.25 -26.74
C VAL A 71 4.46 23.68 -25.53
N TYR A 72 5.09 24.55 -24.75
CA TYR A 72 5.75 24.13 -23.52
C TYR A 72 4.72 23.74 -22.45
N PRO A 73 4.93 22.65 -21.68
CA PRO A 73 4.03 22.25 -20.59
C PRO A 73 3.81 23.38 -19.57
N SER A 74 2.57 23.57 -19.12
CA SER A 74 2.25 24.62 -18.14
C SER A 74 3.08 24.48 -16.86
N THR A 75 3.59 25.60 -16.35
CA THR A 75 4.32 25.65 -15.07
C THR A 75 3.39 25.70 -13.85
N GLU A 76 2.09 25.86 -14.05
CA GLU A 76 1.09 25.92 -12.98
C GLU A 76 0.73 24.52 -12.44
N VAL A 77 0.97 23.48 -13.24
CA VAL A 77 0.71 22.08 -12.87
C VAL A 77 1.99 21.25 -13.00
N PRO A 78 2.21 20.26 -12.11
CA PRO A 78 3.38 19.38 -12.25
C PRO A 78 3.35 18.63 -13.60
N PRO A 79 4.44 18.59 -14.37
CA PRO A 79 4.47 17.91 -15.67
C PRO A 79 4.48 16.37 -15.53
N PHE A 80 4.86 15.86 -14.37
CA PHE A 80 5.03 14.44 -14.11
C PHE A 80 4.08 13.92 -13.02
N ILE A 81 3.86 12.60 -13.04
CA ILE A 81 3.14 11.84 -12.02
C ILE A 81 3.95 10.58 -11.67
N ARG A 82 3.66 10.01 -10.51
CA ARG A 82 4.15 8.69 -10.10
C ARG A 82 2.97 7.92 -9.52
N GLU A 83 2.67 6.78 -10.11
CA GLU A 83 1.64 5.90 -9.58
C GLU A 83 2.18 5.01 -8.46
N ARG A 84 1.26 4.54 -7.63
CA ARG A 84 1.56 3.61 -6.53
C ARG A 84 0.61 2.44 -6.60
N ALA A 85 1.15 1.22 -6.57
CA ALA A 85 0.35 0.02 -6.46
C ALA A 85 0.58 -0.64 -5.11
N TRP A 86 -0.47 -1.25 -4.60
CA TRP A 86 -0.50 -1.95 -3.31
C TRP A 86 -1.10 -3.33 -3.57
N SER A 87 -0.49 -4.38 -3.02
CA SER A 87 -1.10 -5.70 -3.06
C SER A 87 -2.27 -5.78 -2.10
N SER A 88 -3.14 -6.78 -2.30
CA SER A 88 -4.04 -7.22 -1.24
C SER A 88 -3.22 -7.61 0.00
N PRO A 89 -3.74 -7.36 1.22
CA PRO A 89 -3.07 -7.78 2.44
C PRO A 89 -3.20 -9.29 2.62
N ILE A 90 -2.14 -9.91 3.14
CA ILE A 90 -2.13 -11.27 3.67
C ILE A 90 -2.20 -11.14 5.19
N TRP A 91 -3.23 -11.70 5.80
CA TRP A 91 -3.43 -11.66 7.25
C TRP A 91 -2.78 -12.86 7.92
N TYR A 92 -2.15 -12.63 9.06
CA TYR A 92 -1.65 -13.65 9.96
C TYR A 92 -2.47 -13.63 11.24
N ASN A 93 -3.09 -14.77 11.56
CA ASN A 93 -3.89 -14.97 12.76
C ASN A 93 -3.22 -16.03 13.66
N PRO A 94 -2.77 -15.67 14.88
CA PRO A 94 -2.18 -16.61 15.83
C PRO A 94 -3.07 -17.82 16.15
N LEU A 95 -4.40 -17.64 16.15
CA LEU A 95 -5.36 -18.69 16.52
C LEU A 95 -5.49 -19.80 15.47
N GLU A 96 -5.17 -19.54 14.20
CA GLU A 96 -5.19 -20.58 13.17
C GLU A 96 -4.04 -21.58 13.35
N ASN A 97 -2.90 -21.14 13.89
CA ASN A 97 -1.71 -21.99 14.09
C ASN A 97 -1.75 -22.81 15.38
N THR A 98 -2.63 -22.49 16.33
CA THR A 98 -2.81 -23.27 17.57
C THR A 98 -3.75 -24.46 17.38
N GLY A 99 -4.36 -24.63 16.20
CA GLY A 99 -5.43 -25.60 15.97
C GLY A 99 -6.72 -25.24 16.72
N GLU A 100 -6.78 -24.04 17.30
CA GLU A 100 -7.95 -23.50 17.96
C GLU A 100 -8.80 -22.83 16.89
N SER A 101 -9.68 -23.62 16.28
CA SER A 101 -10.61 -23.11 15.27
C SER A 101 -11.34 -21.90 15.83
N LEU A 102 -11.37 -20.81 15.06
CA LEU A 102 -12.39 -19.78 15.27
C LEU A 102 -13.74 -20.50 15.41
N PRO A 103 -14.61 -20.11 16.37
CA PRO A 103 -15.89 -20.77 16.55
C PRO A 103 -16.60 -20.90 15.20
N ILE A 104 -16.84 -22.15 14.78
CA ILE A 104 -17.33 -22.53 13.45
C ILE A 104 -18.77 -22.03 13.24
N GLU A 105 -19.43 -21.65 14.32
CA GLU A 105 -20.77 -21.08 14.28
C GLU A 105 -20.69 -19.57 14.54
N PRO A 106 -21.20 -18.71 13.63
CA PRO A 106 -21.58 -17.37 14.05
C PRO A 106 -22.54 -17.56 15.23
N VAL A 107 -22.32 -16.85 16.33
CA VAL A 107 -23.13 -16.97 17.56
C VAL A 107 -24.61 -17.04 17.15
N GLU A 108 -25.17 -18.26 17.17
CA GLU A 108 -26.47 -18.53 16.61
C GLU A 108 -27.52 -17.73 17.39
N ASN A 109 -28.37 -17.01 16.64
CA ASN A 109 -29.58 -16.33 17.12
C ASN A 109 -29.42 -15.24 18.18
N VAL A 110 -28.51 -14.29 17.93
CA VAL A 110 -28.54 -13.01 18.64
C VAL A 110 -29.28 -12.01 17.75
N SER A 111 -30.31 -11.33 18.27
CA SER A 111 -30.97 -10.27 17.50
C SER A 111 -29.96 -9.17 17.19
N GLN A 112 -30.18 -8.40 16.12
CA GLN A 112 -29.26 -7.33 15.76
C GLN A 112 -29.06 -6.33 16.91
N GLU A 113 -30.10 -6.13 17.74
CA GLU A 113 -30.06 -5.28 18.94
C GLU A 113 -29.15 -5.89 20.02
N ASP A 114 -29.36 -7.16 20.37
CA ASP A 114 -28.55 -7.86 21.38
C ASP A 114 -27.06 -7.94 20.98
N PHE A 115 -26.77 -8.02 19.67
CA PHE A 115 -25.41 -7.98 19.14
C PHE A 115 -24.77 -6.61 19.39
N TRP A 116 -25.47 -5.51 19.07
CA TRP A 116 -24.95 -4.16 19.27
C TRP A 116 -24.79 -3.82 20.76
N ASP A 117 -25.71 -4.26 21.61
CA ASP A 117 -25.61 -4.08 23.06
C ASP A 117 -24.38 -4.80 23.64
N THR A 118 -24.09 -6.01 23.15
CA THR A 118 -22.88 -6.75 23.56
C THR A 118 -21.61 -6.00 23.17
N ILE A 119 -21.55 -5.47 21.95
CA ILE A 119 -20.38 -4.71 21.48
C ILE A 119 -20.22 -3.41 22.26
N ILE A 120 -21.30 -2.68 22.52
CA ILE A 120 -21.28 -1.44 23.31
C ILE A 120 -20.76 -1.74 24.72
N GLN A 121 -21.29 -2.78 25.38
CA GLN A 121 -20.84 -3.16 26.72
C GLN A 121 -19.36 -3.53 26.77
N GLN A 122 -18.87 -4.33 25.80
CA GLN A 122 -17.46 -4.69 25.73
C GLN A 122 -16.54 -3.48 25.52
N VAL A 123 -16.96 -2.53 24.69
CA VAL A 123 -16.24 -1.27 24.49
C VAL A 123 -16.27 -0.45 25.78
N GLU A 124 -17.43 -0.24 26.40
CA GLU A 124 -17.55 0.52 27.64
C GLU A 124 -16.72 -0.08 28.78
N GLU A 125 -16.71 -1.40 28.98
CA GLU A 125 -15.85 -2.06 29.98
C GLU A 125 -14.36 -1.85 29.70
N HIS A 126 -13.96 -1.95 28.43
CA HIS A 126 -12.58 -1.74 28.02
C HIS A 126 -12.12 -0.28 28.21
N TYR A 127 -13.01 0.69 28.04
CA TYR A 127 -12.69 2.11 28.12
C TYR A 127 -13.05 2.77 29.47
N SER A 128 -13.87 2.15 30.31
CA SER A 128 -14.21 2.63 31.66
C SER A 128 -13.18 2.25 32.74
N THR A 129 -12.23 1.36 32.42
CA THR A 129 -11.14 0.95 33.33
C THR A 129 -9.83 1.72 33.08
N LYS A 130 -9.86 2.76 32.23
CA LYS A 130 -8.83 3.79 32.09
C LYS A 130 -9.32 5.12 32.66
#